data_AF-A0A6A5ASN6-F1
#
_entry.id   AF-A0A6A5ASN6-F1
#
_cell.length_a   1.000
_cell.length_b   1.000
_cell.length_c   1.000
_cell.angle_alpha   90.00
_cell.angle_beta   90.00
_cell.angle_gamma   90.00
#
_symmetry.space_group_name_H-M   'P 1'
#
loop_
_entity.id
_entity.type
_entity.pdbx_description
1 polymer ?
#
loop_
_entity_poly.entity_id
_entity_poly.type
_entity_poly.pdbx_seq_one_letter_code
_entity_poly.pdbx_strand_id
1 'polypeptide(L)'
;MQVDLFRLVAGVLHLGNVSFVEEETDEGTTACISPGQDALEVAAALLGMQKDLLSSAMLNKRITRSSSSRRNSIYYLKKDIRQATYSRDTIAKTVYELVFTWLMRRCASALEYNEALRDVLPYIGV
;
A
#
# COMPACT_ATOMS: atom_id res chain seq x y z
N MET A 1 -3.04 -17.15 -11.53
CA MET A 1 -4.27 -16.41 -11.16
C MET A 1 -4.62 -16.55 -9.70
N GLN A 2 -4.93 -17.74 -9.16
CA GLN A 2 -5.25 -17.90 -7.73
C GLN A 2 -4.01 -17.73 -6.82
N VAL A 3 -2.84 -18.21 -7.27
CA VAL A 3 -1.56 -18.05 -6.56
C VAL A 3 -1.20 -16.58 -6.39
N ASP A 4 -1.45 -15.74 -7.40
CA ASP A 4 -1.12 -14.32 -7.37
C ASP A 4 -1.98 -13.55 -6.36
N LEU A 5 -3.26 -13.91 -6.24
CA LEU A 5 -4.15 -13.36 -5.21
C LEU A 5 -3.65 -13.71 -3.80
N PHE A 6 -3.34 -14.98 -3.56
CA PHE A 6 -2.79 -15.40 -2.26
C PHE A 6 -1.43 -14.77 -1.99
N ARG A 7 -0.60 -14.54 -3.02
CA ARG A 7 0.66 -13.82 -2.90
C ARG A 7 0.46 -12.39 -2.43
N LEU A 8 -0.51 -11.66 -2.99
CA LEU A 8 -0.85 -10.30 -2.57
C LEU A 8 -1.38 -10.25 -1.13
N VAL A 9 -2.29 -11.17 -0.77
CA VAL A 9 -2.84 -11.25 0.59
C VAL A 9 -1.74 -11.61 1.61
N ALA A 10 -0.87 -12.57 1.30
CA ALA A 10 0.28 -12.90 2.12
C ALA A 10 1.24 -11.71 2.26
N GLY A 11 1.44 -10.94 1.18
CA GLY A 11 2.23 -9.70 1.20
C GLY A 11 1.67 -8.68 2.19
N VAL A 12 0.36 -8.47 2.21
CA VAL A 12 -0.31 -7.58 3.18
C VAL A 12 -0.20 -8.12 4.61
N LEU A 13 -0.29 -9.43 4.82
CA LEU A 13 -0.12 -10.04 6.14
C LEU A 13 1.29 -9.80 6.70
N HIS A 14 2.32 -10.04 5.89
CA HIS A 14 3.71 -9.75 6.28
C HIS A 14 3.95 -8.25 6.47
N LEU A 15 3.29 -7.39 5.69
CA LEU A 15 3.34 -5.94 5.88
C LEU A 15 2.82 -5.53 7.27
N GLY A 16 1.76 -6.17 7.75
CA GLY A 16 1.18 -5.91 9.07
C GLY A 16 2.10 -6.28 10.23
N ASN A 17 3.04 -7.22 10.01
CA ASN A 17 4.03 -7.63 11.01
C ASN A 17 5.22 -6.67 11.12
N VAL A 18 5.35 -5.68 10.23
CA VAL A 18 6.39 -4.66 10.33
C VAL A 18 6.10 -3.75 11.52
N SER A 19 7.03 -3.68 12.48
CA SER A 19 6.97 -2.77 13.62
C SER A 19 8.04 -1.68 13.54
N PHE A 20 7.79 -0.59 14.27
CA PHE A 20 8.65 0.58 14.31
C PHE A 20 9.18 0.80 15.73
N VAL A 21 10.40 1.32 15.82
CA VAL A 21 11.08 1.73 17.05
C VAL A 21 11.51 3.19 16.93
N GLU A 22 11.74 3.84 18.07
CA GLU A 22 12.22 5.22 18.10
C GLU A 22 13.74 5.23 17.84
N GLU A 23 14.18 6.17 17.01
CA GLU A 23 15.57 6.43 16.70
C GLU A 23 15.83 7.94 16.89
N GLU A 24 16.80 8.27 17.75
CA GLU A 24 17.25 9.66 17.92
C GLU A 24 18.14 10.06 16.74
N THR A 25 17.78 11.15 16.09
CA THR A 25 18.49 11.69 14.92
C THR A 25 18.66 13.19 15.05
N ASP A 26 19.45 13.81 14.17
CA ASP A 26 19.62 15.26 14.12
C ASP A 26 18.30 16.03 13.90
N GLU A 27 17.27 15.35 13.38
CA GLU A 27 15.91 15.87 13.15
C GLU A 27 14.96 15.64 14.35
N GLY A 28 15.44 15.02 15.43
CA GLY A 28 14.68 14.64 16.63
C GLY A 28 14.40 13.13 16.71
N THR A 29 13.41 12.75 17.53
CA THR A 29 12.92 11.37 17.68
C THR A 29 12.15 10.97 16.42
N THR A 30 12.64 9.97 15.69
CA THR A 30 12.08 9.51 14.42
C THR A 30 11.78 8.01 14.47
N ALA A 31 10.95 7.53 13.55
CA ALA A 31 10.69 6.10 13.41
C ALA A 31 11.81 5.42 12.61
N CYS A 32 12.25 4.28 13.12
CA CYS A 32 13.04 3.30 12.38
C CYS A 32 12.31 1.96 12.39
N ILE A 33 12.62 1.07 11.44
CA ILE A 33 12.04 -0.28 11.41
C ILE A 33 12.72 -1.12 12.48
N SER A 34 11.96 -1.91 13.24
CA SER A 34 12.51 -2.79 14.26
C SER A 34 13.57 -3.73 13.65
N PRO A 35 14.77 -3.81 14.22
CA PRO A 35 15.79 -4.74 13.76
C PRO A 35 15.34 -6.19 13.98
N GLY A 36 15.91 -7.12 13.19
CA GLY A 36 15.62 -8.56 13.29
C GLY A 36 14.27 -9.00 12.70
N GLN A 37 13.62 -8.14 11.91
CA GLN A 37 12.37 -8.48 11.22
C GLN A 37 12.59 -8.74 9.73
N ASP A 38 12.41 -9.98 9.31
CA ASP A 38 12.36 -10.34 7.87
C ASP A 38 11.02 -9.97 7.22
N ALA A 39 10.04 -9.53 8.02
CA ALA A 39 8.69 -9.21 7.59
C ALA A 39 8.65 -8.20 6.44
N LEU A 40 9.47 -7.13 6.49
CA LEU A 40 9.53 -6.14 5.42
C LEU A 40 10.08 -6.75 4.11
N GLU A 41 11.09 -7.61 4.22
CA GLU A 41 11.76 -8.21 3.06
C GLU A 41 10.83 -9.21 2.36
N VAL A 42 10.15 -10.04 3.14
CA VAL A 42 9.12 -10.96 2.62
C VAL A 42 7.96 -10.18 2.01
N ALA A 43 7.48 -9.12 2.68
CA ALA A 43 6.40 -8.27 2.14
C ALA A 43 6.80 -7.64 0.81
N ALA A 44 8.02 -7.09 0.71
CA ALA A 44 8.55 -6.49 -0.51
C ALA A 44 8.64 -7.52 -1.66
N ALA A 45 9.13 -8.73 -1.37
CA ALA A 45 9.22 -9.81 -2.36
C ALA A 45 7.84 -10.25 -2.87
N LEU A 46 6.86 -10.42 -1.97
CA LEU A 46 5.50 -10.85 -2.33
C LEU A 46 4.74 -9.78 -3.12
N LEU A 47 4.89 -8.51 -2.74
CA LEU A 47 4.29 -7.37 -3.43
C LEU A 47 5.04 -6.98 -4.71
N GLY A 48 6.24 -7.52 -4.95
CA GLY A 48 7.07 -7.22 -6.11
C GLY A 48 7.65 -5.80 -6.08
N MET A 49 7.94 -5.28 -4.88
CA MET A 49 8.49 -3.94 -4.66
C MET A 49 9.91 -4.01 -4.10
N GLN A 50 10.69 -2.95 -4.25
CA GLN A 50 11.98 -2.82 -3.59
C GLN A 50 11.79 -2.51 -2.10
N LYS A 51 12.54 -3.20 -1.24
CA LYS A 51 12.55 -3.01 0.22
C LYS A 51 12.76 -1.55 0.62
N ASP A 52 13.73 -0.89 0.00
CA ASP A 52 14.09 0.51 0.30
C ASP A 52 12.99 1.51 -0.09
N LEU A 53 12.26 1.20 -1.16
CA LEU A 53 11.16 2.04 -1.61
C LEU A 53 9.96 1.88 -0.66
N LEU A 54 9.69 0.65 -0.22
CA LEU A 54 8.62 0.34 0.72
C LEU A 54 8.91 0.93 2.11
N SER A 55 10.15 0.82 2.60
CA SER A 55 10.58 1.43 3.86
C SER A 55 10.52 2.96 3.78
N SER A 56 11.01 3.57 2.69
CA SER A 56 10.95 5.01 2.50
C SER A 56 9.50 5.52 2.43
N ALA A 57 8.58 4.79 1.80
CA ALA A 57 7.17 5.14 1.78
C ALA A 57 6.54 5.17 3.20
N MET A 58 6.96 4.25 4.07
CA MET A 58 6.50 4.20 5.46
C MET A 58 7.14 5.26 6.33
N LEU A 59 8.46 5.45 6.22
CA LEU A 59 9.27 6.27 7.13
C LEU A 59 9.40 7.73 6.72
N ASN A 60 9.32 8.04 5.42
CA ASN A 60 9.57 9.38 4.91
C ASN A 60 8.30 10.03 4.39
N LYS A 61 8.18 11.34 4.63
CA LYS A 61 7.20 12.21 4.00
C LYS A 61 7.90 13.02 2.92
N ARG A 62 7.59 12.74 1.65
CA ARG A 62 8.05 13.55 0.52
C ARG A 62 7.29 14.87 0.51
N ILE A 63 8.00 15.98 0.55
CA ILE A 63 7.41 17.31 0.41
C ILE A 63 8.06 18.02 -0.77
N THR A 64 7.21 18.53 -1.65
CA THR A 64 7.61 19.28 -2.83
C THR A 64 7.29 20.75 -2.58
N ARG A 65 8.30 21.62 -2.58
CA ARG A 65 8.10 23.07 -2.46
C ARG A 65 8.15 23.69 -3.86
N SER A 66 6.98 24.02 -4.38
CA SER A 66 6.85 24.80 -5.61
C SER A 66 6.96 26.28 -5.28
N SER A 67 8.08 26.90 -5.64
CA SER A 67 8.24 28.35 -5.63
C SER A 67 8.04 28.88 -7.06
N SER A 68 7.20 29.91 -7.21
CA SER A 68 6.84 30.52 -8.50
C SER A 68 8.03 31.12 -9.27
N SER A 69 9.22 31.19 -8.68
CA SER A 69 10.38 31.91 -9.24
C SER A 69 11.71 31.13 -9.16
N ARG A 70 11.77 29.89 -9.65
CA ARG A 70 13.02 29.19 -10.09
C ARG A 70 13.70 28.12 -9.21
N ARG A 71 12.95 27.19 -8.60
CA ARG A 71 13.35 25.76 -8.49
C ARG A 71 12.34 25.01 -7.63
N ASN A 72 11.85 23.90 -8.16
CA ASN A 72 11.06 22.94 -7.38
C ASN A 72 12.06 22.12 -6.56
N SER A 73 12.03 22.22 -5.22
CA SER A 73 12.86 21.39 -4.35
C SER A 73 12.02 20.26 -3.75
N ILE A 74 12.58 19.06 -3.74
CA ILE A 74 12.02 17.89 -3.08
C ILE A 74 12.85 17.66 -1.82
N TYR A 75 12.18 17.59 -0.68
CA TYR A 75 12.78 17.21 0.59
C TYR A 75 12.00 16.06 1.22
N TYR A 76 12.70 15.23 1.99
CA TYR A 76 12.12 14.11 2.72
C TYR A 76 12.23 14.44 4.20
N LEU A 77 11.10 14.46 4.90
CA LEU A 77 11.08 14.51 6.37
C LEU A 77 10.91 13.09 6.91
N LYS A 78 11.68 12.75 7.94
CA LYS A 78 11.43 11.54 8.72
C LYS A 78 10.10 11.66 9.48
N LYS A 79 9.37 10.55 9.58
CA LYS A 79 8.11 10.43 10.32
C LYS A 79 8.37 9.93 11.73
N ASP A 80 7.46 10.28 12.64
CA ASP A 80 7.36 9.67 13.96
C ASP A 80 6.65 8.29 13.89
N ILE A 81 6.75 7.45 14.93
CA ILE A 81 6.20 6.09 14.97
C ILE A 81 4.73 6.05 14.60
N ARG A 82 3.94 6.98 15.15
CA ARG A 82 2.50 7.04 14.88
C ARG A 82 2.21 7.28 13.40
N GLN A 83 2.98 8.15 12.76
CA GLN A 83 2.84 8.48 11.34
C GLN A 83 3.34 7.35 10.45
N ALA A 84 4.43 6.68 10.83
CA ALA A 84 4.95 5.51 10.12
C ALA A 84 3.96 4.34 10.18
N THR A 85 3.39 4.07 11.35
CA THR A 85 2.34 3.06 11.57
C THR A 85 1.10 3.36 10.73
N TYR A 86 0.62 4.60 10.75
CA TYR A 86 -0.49 5.03 9.90
C TYR A 86 -0.20 4.85 8.42
N SER A 87 1.04 5.11 7.98
CA SER A 87 1.45 4.94 6.58
C SER A 87 1.45 3.47 6.18
N ARG A 88 1.98 2.56 7.02
CA ARG A 88 1.90 1.11 6.83
C ARG A 88 0.46 0.64 6.67
N ASP A 89 -0.41 1.05 7.59
CA ASP A 89 -1.82 0.65 7.58
C ASP A 89 -2.57 1.19 6.35
N THR A 90 -2.22 2.41 5.91
CA THR A 90 -2.79 2.99 4.69
C THR A 90 -2.36 2.19 3.47
N ILE A 91 -1.07 1.82 3.34
CA ILE A 91 -0.59 0.98 2.26
C ILE A 91 -1.34 -0.37 2.25
N ALA A 92 -1.47 -1.02 3.42
CA ALA A 92 -2.19 -2.28 3.55
C ALA A 92 -3.66 -2.16 3.10
N LYS A 93 -4.37 -1.12 3.54
CA LYS A 93 -5.75 -0.85 3.16
C LYS A 93 -5.90 -0.62 1.67
N THR A 94 -5.02 0.20 1.07
CA THR A 94 -5.06 0.47 -0.37
C THR A 94 -4.81 -0.79 -1.20
N VAL A 95 -3.85 -1.63 -0.81
CA VAL A 95 -3.60 -2.90 -1.52
C VAL A 95 -4.83 -3.80 -1.44
N TYR A 96 -5.42 -3.95 -0.25
CA TYR A 96 -6.64 -4.75 -0.08
C TYR A 96 -7.81 -4.21 -0.91
N GLU A 97 -8.04 -2.90 -0.89
CA GLU A 97 -9.09 -2.24 -1.67
C GLU A 97 -8.95 -2.50 -3.17
N LEU A 98 -7.73 -2.41 -3.70
CA LEU A 98 -7.44 -2.69 -5.11
C LEU A 98 -7.69 -4.17 -5.46
N VAL A 99 -7.26 -5.09 -4.59
CA VAL A 99 -7.49 -6.53 -4.77
C VAL A 99 -8.98 -6.86 -4.76
N PHE A 100 -9.72 -6.34 -3.78
CA PHE A 100 -11.15 -6.57 -3.67
C PHE A 100 -11.91 -5.97 -4.85
N THR A 101 -11.56 -4.74 -5.26
CA THR A 101 -12.16 -4.10 -6.44
C THR A 101 -11.92 -4.92 -7.71
N TRP A 102 -10.70 -5.41 -7.89
CA TRP A 102 -10.37 -6.28 -9.02
C TRP A 102 -11.17 -7.58 -8.98
N LEU A 103 -11.29 -8.21 -7.80
CA LEU A 103 -12.08 -9.43 -7.61
C LEU A 103 -13.55 -9.19 -7.94
N MET A 104 -14.13 -8.10 -7.43
CA MET A 104 -15.52 -7.74 -7.71
C MET A 104 -15.78 -7.52 -9.20
N ARG A 105 -14.89 -6.82 -9.90
CA ARG A 105 -14.96 -6.66 -11.36
C ARG A 105 -14.85 -8.00 -12.09
N ARG A 106 -13.98 -8.90 -11.62
CA ARG A 106 -13.83 -10.23 -12.19
C ARG A 106 -15.10 -11.07 -12.00
N CYS A 107 -15.73 -11.01 -10.83
CA CYS A 107 -17.00 -11.66 -10.56
C CYS A 107 -18.12 -11.09 -11.43
N ALA A 108 -18.22 -9.76 -11.51
CA ALA A 108 -19.20 -9.08 -12.37
C ALA A 108 -19.05 -9.47 -13.84
N SER A 109 -17.81 -9.51 -14.36
CA SER A 109 -17.52 -9.94 -15.72
C SER A 109 -17.84 -11.42 -15.96
N ALA A 110 -17.61 -12.30 -14.97
CA ALA A 110 -17.97 -13.71 -15.09
C ALA A 110 -19.49 -13.95 -15.08
N LEU A 111 -20.24 -13.05 -14.44
CA LEU A 111 -21.71 -13.02 -14.40
C LEU A 111 -22.30 -12.15 -15.51
N GLU A 112 -21.45 -11.55 -16.35
CA GLU A 112 -21.86 -10.56 -17.33
C GLU A 112 -22.78 -11.21 -18.35
N TYR A 113 -23.96 -10.61 -18.47
CA TYR A 113 -25.01 -11.07 -19.35
C TYR A 113 -24.56 -11.04 -20.81
N ASN A 114 -24.83 -12.13 -21.54
CA ASN A 114 -24.46 -12.23 -22.96
C ASN A 114 -25.41 -11.35 -23.79
N GLU A 115 -24.93 -10.18 -24.21
CA GLU A 115 -25.70 -9.13 -24.92
C GLU A 115 -26.44 -9.64 -26.17
N ALA A 116 -25.99 -10.76 -26.74
CA ALA A 116 -26.64 -11.46 -27.85
C ALA A 116 -28.08 -11.94 -27.55
N LEU A 117 -28.50 -12.03 -26.28
CA LEU A 117 -29.80 -12.57 -25.86
C LEU A 117 -30.87 -11.51 -25.47
N ARG A 118 -30.56 -10.21 -25.47
CA ARG A 118 -31.55 -9.10 -25.31
C ARG A 118 -32.44 -9.09 -24.05
N ASP A 119 -32.05 -9.68 -22.92
CA ASP A 119 -32.72 -9.47 -21.63
C ASP A 119 -32.21 -8.18 -20.99
N VAL A 120 -32.77 -7.05 -21.40
CA VAL A 120 -32.80 -5.87 -20.52
C VAL A 120 -33.95 -6.10 -19.54
N LEU A 121 -33.68 -6.85 -18.46
CA LEU A 121 -34.64 -6.97 -17.37
C LEU A 121 -34.53 -5.74 -16.44
N PRO A 122 -35.65 -5.23 -15.92
CA PRO A 122 -35.64 -4.18 -14.91
C PRO A 122 -34.87 -4.66 -13.67
N TYR A 123 -33.86 -3.92 -13.23
CA TYR A 123 -33.11 -4.28 -12.04
C TYR A 123 -33.88 -3.88 -10.78
N ILE A 124 -33.84 -4.74 -9.76
CA ILE A 124 -34.29 -4.43 -8.40
C ILE A 124 -33.04 -4.47 -7.53
N GLY A 125 -32.65 -3.32 -6.96
CA GLY A 125 -31.57 -3.26 -5.97
C GLY A 125 -32.02 -3.91 -4.66
N VAL A 126 -31.12 -4.68 -4.04
CA VAL A 126 -31.28 -5.26 -2.69
C VAL A 126 -30.54 -4.39 -1.70
#